data_AF-A0A8T2C7Z0-F1
#
_entry.id   AF-A0A8T2C7Z0-F1
#
_cell.length_a   1.000
_cell.length_b   1.000
_cell.length_c   1.000
_cell.angle_alpha   90.00
_cell.angle_beta   90.00
_cell.angle_gamma   90.00
#
_symmetry.space_group_name_H-M   'P 1'
#
loop_
_entity.id
_entity.type
_entity.pdbx_description
1 polymer ?
#
loop_
_entity_poly.entity_id
_entity_poly.type
_entity_poly.pdbx_seq_one_letter_code
_entity_poly.pdbx_strand_id
1 'polypeptide(L)'
;MVLISHSLCAKLVRSKSWGSAGVITISSAIAELVNMGGRTFLVPGNFPLGCSAAYLTLNQTSNKEEYDPLTGCLTWLNDFSEYYNEQLQAELNRLRKLYPHVKIIYGDYFCCVFFKNQPILGSWTNPYPLVAV
;
A
#
# COMPACT_ATOMS: atom_id res chain seq x y z
N MET A 1 10.02 -26.70 9.92
CA MET A 1 8.77 -25.96 9.62
C MET A 1 8.36 -25.26 10.90
N VAL A 2 8.70 -23.99 11.06
CA VAL A 2 8.41 -23.25 12.30
C VAL A 2 6.93 -22.88 12.26
N LEU A 3 6.13 -23.48 13.14
CA LEU A 3 4.74 -23.07 13.37
C LEU A 3 4.77 -21.74 14.14
N ILE A 4 4.83 -20.64 13.39
CA ILE A 4 4.58 -19.31 13.95
C ILE A 4 3.11 -19.31 14.39
N SER A 5 2.83 -19.17 15.69
CA SER A 5 1.45 -19.10 16.18
C SER A 5 0.70 -17.98 15.44
N HIS A 6 -0.62 -18.14 15.24
CA HIS A 6 -1.45 -17.12 14.57
C HIS A 6 -1.26 -15.73 15.21
N SER A 7 -1.09 -15.69 16.54
CA SER A 7 -0.80 -14.50 17.33
C SER A 7 0.59 -13.88 17.10
N LEU A 8 1.61 -14.69 16.81
CA LEU A 8 2.94 -14.19 16.48
C LEU A 8 3.00 -13.69 15.03
N CYS A 9 2.28 -14.34 14.10
CA CYS A 9 2.15 -13.89 12.72
C CYS A 9 1.42 -12.54 12.64
N ALA A 10 0.31 -12.39 13.37
CA ALA A 10 -0.41 -11.12 13.47
C ALA A 10 0.47 -9.99 14.06
N LYS A 11 1.27 -10.28 15.09
CA LYS A 11 2.23 -9.32 15.65
C LYS A 11 3.35 -8.93 14.69
N LEU A 12 3.83 -9.87 13.87
CA LEU A 12 4.83 -9.61 12.84
C LEU A 12 4.27 -8.73 11.71
N VAL A 13 3.04 -8.99 11.27
CA VAL A 13 2.33 -8.15 10.28
C VAL A 13 2.08 -6.74 10.83
N ARG A 14 1.82 -6.60 12.13
CA ARG A 14 1.66 -5.31 12.80
C ARG A 14 2.97 -4.54 12.98
N SER A 15 4.12 -5.15 12.71
CA SER A 15 5.42 -4.48 12.76
C SER A 15 5.71 -3.69 11.49
N LYS A 16 6.02 -2.40 11.65
CA LYS A 16 6.45 -1.51 10.56
C LYS A 16 7.69 -2.05 9.80
N SER A 17 8.51 -2.88 10.44
CA SER A 17 9.68 -3.51 9.81
C SER A 17 9.34 -4.39 8.61
N TRP A 18 8.16 -5.02 8.61
CA TRP A 18 7.74 -5.90 7.52
C TRP A 18 7.37 -5.10 6.26
N GLY A 19 6.75 -3.92 6.44
CA GLY A 19 6.50 -2.97 5.35
C GLY A 19 7.78 -2.51 4.66
N SER A 20 8.82 -2.21 5.45
CA SER A 20 10.12 -1.78 4.92
C SER A 20 10.82 -2.85 4.08
N ALA A 21 10.67 -4.14 4.44
CA ALA A 21 11.24 -5.23 3.66
C ALA A 21 10.64 -5.30 2.24
N GLY A 22 9.33 -5.09 2.11
CA GLY A 22 8.65 -5.08 0.81
C GLY A 22 9.14 -3.95 -0.11
N VAL A 23 9.40 -2.76 0.44
CA VAL A 23 9.94 -1.62 -0.32
C VAL A 23 11.34 -1.91 -0.86
N ILE A 24 12.20 -2.54 -0.04
CA ILE A 24 13.55 -2.94 -0.46
C ILE A 24 13.50 -3.93 -1.62
N THR A 25 12.62 -4.94 -1.54
CA THR A 25 12.44 -5.93 -2.62
C THR A 25 12.01 -5.28 -3.93
N ILE A 26 11.05 -4.35 -3.88
CA ILE A 26 10.60 -3.60 -5.07
C ILE A 26 11.75 -2.80 -5.67
N SER A 27 12.52 -2.11 -4.84
CA SER A 27 13.66 -1.31 -5.29
C SER A 27 14.71 -2.15 -6.00
N SER A 28 15.09 -3.28 -5.41
CA SER A 28 16.04 -4.22 -6.01
C SER A 28 15.55 -4.77 -7.35
N ALA A 29 14.27 -5.16 -7.42
CA ALA A 29 13.67 -5.66 -8.65
C ALA A 29 13.67 -4.60 -9.77
N ILE A 30 13.35 -3.35 -9.45
CA ILE A 30 13.42 -2.24 -10.42
C ILE A 30 14.86 -2.05 -10.90
N ALA A 31 15.83 -2.01 -9.99
CA ALA A 31 17.25 -1.85 -10.35
C ALA A 31 17.76 -2.95 -11.29
N GLU A 32 17.38 -4.21 -11.02
CA GLU A 32 17.71 -5.35 -11.88
C GLU A 32 17.07 -5.22 -13.25
N LEU A 33 15.76 -4.91 -13.31
CA LEU A 33 15.06 -4.76 -14.58
C LEU A 33 15.57 -3.57 -15.40
N VAL A 34 16.05 -2.50 -14.76
CA VAL A 34 16.73 -1.39 -15.46
C VAL A 34 18.01 -1.87 -16.13
N ASN A 35 18.82 -2.68 -15.45
CA ASN A 35 20.04 -3.27 -16.02
C ASN A 35 19.73 -4.21 -17.20
N MET A 36 18.57 -4.85 -17.19
CA MET A 36 18.07 -5.68 -18.30
C MET A 36 17.46 -4.87 -19.45
N GLY A 37 17.44 -3.54 -19.38
CA GLY A 37 16.91 -2.68 -20.44
C GLY A 37 15.46 -2.23 -20.25
N GLY A 38 14.85 -2.51 -19.09
CA GLY A 38 13.55 -1.97 -18.71
C GLY A 38 13.55 -0.44 -18.71
N ARG A 39 12.44 0.16 -19.17
CA ARG A 39 12.32 1.61 -19.36
C ARG A 39 11.08 2.22 -18.71
N THR A 40 10.08 1.41 -18.38
CA THR A 40 8.84 1.90 -17.77
C THR A 40 8.35 0.92 -16.73
N PHE A 41 8.09 1.42 -15.52
CA PHE A 41 7.66 0.64 -14.37
C PHE A 41 6.41 1.29 -13.77
N LEU A 42 5.32 0.52 -13.69
CA LEU A 42 4.16 0.87 -12.88
C LEU A 42 4.29 0.13 -11.55
N VAL A 43 4.32 0.87 -10.46
CA VAL A 43 4.48 0.32 -9.11
C VAL A 43 3.22 0.61 -8.31
N PRO A 44 2.41 -0.41 -8.00
CA PRO A 44 1.19 -0.23 -7.22
C PRO A 44 1.53 0.06 -5.76
N GLY A 45 0.83 1.03 -5.17
CA GLY A 45 0.73 1.17 -3.73
C GLY A 45 -0.21 0.12 -3.14
N ASN A 46 -0.16 -0.04 -1.82
CA ASN A 46 -1.16 -0.79 -1.09
C ASN A 46 -2.50 -0.04 -1.05
N PHE A 47 -3.58 -0.80 -1.19
CA PHE A 47 -4.93 -0.35 -0.92
C PHE A 47 -5.21 -0.37 0.59
N PRO A 48 -6.29 0.24 1.12
CA PRO A 48 -6.65 0.15 2.53
C PRO A 48 -6.94 -1.30 2.93
N LEU A 49 -5.93 -1.99 3.47
CA LEU A 49 -6.02 -3.42 3.80
C LEU A 49 -7.09 -3.69 4.86
N GLY A 50 -7.33 -2.72 5.75
CA GLY A 50 -8.32 -2.83 6.81
C GLY A 50 -9.76 -2.93 6.32
N CYS A 51 -10.02 -2.55 5.07
CA CYS A 51 -11.34 -2.65 4.44
C CYS A 51 -11.52 -3.94 3.61
N SER A 52 -10.49 -4.77 3.49
CA SER A 52 -10.57 -6.03 2.75
C SER A 52 -11.38 -7.07 3.52
N ALA A 53 -12.37 -7.68 2.88
CA ALA A 53 -13.15 -8.76 3.45
C ALA A 53 -12.26 -9.89 4.01
N ALA A 54 -11.21 -10.27 3.28
CA ALA A 54 -10.28 -11.31 3.74
C ALA A 54 -9.55 -10.92 5.02
N TYR A 55 -9.05 -9.68 5.12
CA TYR A 55 -8.35 -9.22 6.32
C TYR A 55 -9.29 -9.00 7.50
N LEU A 56 -10.52 -8.54 7.25
CA LEU A 56 -11.56 -8.42 8.26
C LEU A 56 -11.95 -9.79 8.84
N THR A 57 -12.09 -10.82 8.01
CA THR A 57 -12.36 -12.19 8.46
C THR A 57 -11.19 -12.77 9.26
N LEU A 58 -9.95 -12.59 8.79
CA LEU A 58 -8.77 -13.15 9.47
C LEU A 58 -8.41 -12.44 10.77
N ASN A 59 -8.75 -11.16 10.90
CA ASN A 59 -8.41 -10.31 12.05
C ASN A 59 -9.66 -9.84 12.79
N GLN A 60 -10.72 -10.66 12.78
CA GLN A 60 -11.95 -10.34 13.50
C GLN A 60 -11.68 -10.23 15.00
N THR A 61 -12.12 -9.13 15.61
CA THR A 61 -12.00 -8.89 17.06
C THR A 61 -13.32 -8.36 17.61
N SER A 62 -13.59 -8.62 18.89
CA SER A 62 -14.73 -8.03 19.60
C SER A 62 -14.46 -6.59 20.04
N ASN A 63 -13.21 -6.13 19.95
CA ASN A 63 -12.84 -4.77 20.32
C ASN A 63 -13.27 -3.79 19.22
N LYS A 64 -14.34 -3.04 19.48
CA LYS A 64 -14.89 -2.05 18.55
C LYS A 64 -13.95 -0.88 18.29
N GLU A 65 -13.02 -0.59 19.19
CA GLU A 65 -12.06 0.51 19.05
C GLU A 65 -10.99 0.24 17.97
N GLU A 66 -10.80 -1.02 17.57
CA GLU A 66 -9.89 -1.37 16.46
C GLU A 66 -10.52 -1.13 15.08
N TYR A 67 -11.81 -0.81 15.04
CA TYR A 67 -12.54 -0.52 13.83
C TYR A 67 -12.85 0.96 13.73
N ASP A 68 -12.72 1.50 12.52
CA ASP A 68 -13.21 2.82 12.20
C ASP A 68 -14.76 2.80 12.27
N PRO A 69 -15.39 3.69 13.06
CA PRO A 69 -16.82 3.64 13.31
C PRO A 69 -17.68 4.01 12.09
N LEU A 70 -17.11 4.71 11.10
CA LEU A 70 -17.82 5.13 9.90
C LEU A 70 -17.76 4.07 8.79
N THR A 71 -16.61 3.41 8.65
CA THR A 71 -16.32 2.49 7.54
C THR A 71 -16.34 1.02 7.95
N GLY A 72 -16.23 0.73 9.24
CA GLY A 72 -16.10 -0.65 9.75
C GLY A 72 -14.77 -1.32 9.40
N CYS A 73 -13.80 -0.56 8.91
CA CYS A 73 -12.48 -1.08 8.53
C CYS A 73 -11.54 -1.13 9.74
N LEU A 74 -10.60 -2.07 9.76
CA LEU A 74 -9.57 -2.13 10.79
C LEU A 74 -8.56 -0.98 10.62
N THR A 75 -8.48 -0.09 11.62
CA THR A 75 -7.66 1.12 11.55
C THR A 75 -6.17 0.80 11.42
N TRP A 76 -5.67 -0.10 12.27
CA TRP A 76 -4.24 -0.45 12.29
C TRP A 76 -3.71 -1.03 10.96
N LEU A 77 -4.57 -1.70 10.17
CA LEU A 77 -4.21 -2.22 8.85
C LEU A 77 -4.18 -1.11 7.79
N ASN A 78 -5.05 -0.12 7.93
CA ASN A 78 -5.02 1.06 7.07
C ASN A 78 -3.76 1.90 7.37
N ASP A 79 -3.45 2.13 8.66
CA ASP A 79 -2.23 2.81 9.08
C ASP A 79 -0.97 2.11 8.56
N PHE A 80 -0.96 0.77 8.57
CA PHE A 80 0.12 -0.02 7.99
C PHE A 80 0.25 0.21 6.48
N SER A 81 -0.88 0.26 5.77
CA SER A 81 -0.92 0.48 4.32
C SER A 81 -0.42 1.87 3.95
N GLU A 82 -0.82 2.89 4.70
CA GLU A 82 -0.36 4.28 4.53
C GLU A 82 1.14 4.38 4.79
N TYR A 83 1.63 3.85 5.91
CA TYR A 83 3.06 3.84 6.22
C TYR A 83 3.88 3.15 5.12
N TYR A 84 3.43 1.99 4.64
CA TYR A 84 4.09 1.31 3.53
C TYR A 84 4.12 2.18 2.25
N ASN A 85 3.01 2.85 1.94
CA ASN A 85 2.90 3.71 0.76
C ASN A 85 3.81 4.94 0.85
N GLU A 86 3.98 5.54 2.03
CA GLU A 86 4.92 6.64 2.26
C GLU A 86 6.36 6.19 1.99
N GLN A 87 6.75 5.05 2.58
CA GLN A 87 8.08 4.48 2.39
C GLN A 87 8.34 4.11 0.93
N LEU A 88 7.35 3.52 0.25
CA LEU A 88 7.43 3.18 -1.17
C LEU A 88 7.62 4.43 -2.02
N GLN A 89 6.81 5.47 -1.82
CA GLN A 89 6.94 6.72 -2.57
C GLN A 89 8.29 7.40 -2.37
N ALA A 90 8.81 7.42 -1.15
CA ALA A 90 10.15 7.92 -0.86
C ALA A 90 11.23 7.15 -1.65
N GLU A 91 11.12 5.83 -1.70
CA GLU A 91 12.07 4.99 -2.43
C GLU A 91 11.94 5.13 -3.96
N LEU A 92 10.73 5.21 -4.49
CA LEU A 92 10.51 5.49 -5.92
C LEU A 92 11.08 6.86 -6.32
N ASN A 93 10.98 7.86 -5.44
CA ASN A 93 11.60 9.17 -5.66
C ASN A 93 13.13 9.09 -5.68
N ARG A 94 13.74 8.24 -4.84
CA ARG A 94 15.18 7.95 -4.88
C ARG A 94 15.56 7.29 -6.21
N LEU A 95 14.80 6.29 -6.66
CA LEU A 95 15.04 5.57 -7.91
C LEU A 95 14.89 6.46 -9.15
N ARG A 96 13.91 7.38 -9.17
CA ARG A 96 13.74 8.37 -10.26
C ARG A 96 14.97 9.26 -10.41
N LYS A 97 15.63 9.62 -9.31
CA LYS A 97 16.89 10.38 -9.32
C LYS A 97 18.06 9.53 -9.79
N LEU A 98 18.08 8.25 -9.42
CA LEU A 98 19.16 7.32 -9.79
C LEU A 98 19.09 6.91 -11.27
N TYR A 99 17.88 6.75 -11.81
CA TYR A 99 17.63 6.30 -13.17
C TYR A 99 16.79 7.32 -13.96
N PRO A 100 17.34 8.50 -14.29
CA PRO A 100 16.58 9.57 -14.94
C PRO A 100 16.08 9.22 -16.36
N HIS A 101 16.63 8.17 -16.97
CA HIS A 101 16.24 7.67 -18.30
C HIS A 101 15.08 6.65 -18.27
N VAL A 102 14.49 6.41 -17.10
CA VAL A 102 13.43 5.41 -16.87
C VAL A 102 12.18 6.11 -16.35
N LYS A 103 11.00 5.73 -16.86
CA LYS A 103 9.70 6.22 -16.37
C LYS A 103 9.20 5.32 -15.22
N ILE A 104 9.22 5.82 -13.98
CA ILE A 104 8.68 5.12 -12.81
C ILE A 104 7.38 5.80 -12.37
N ILE A 105 6.26 5.10 -12.48
CA ILE A 105 4.91 5.60 -12.19
C ILE A 105 4.42 4.93 -10.91
N TYR A 106 3.95 5.74 -9.95
CA TYR A 106 3.28 5.22 -8.75
C TYR A 106 1.79 5.10 -9.02
N GLY A 107 1.21 3.94 -8.70
CA GLY A 107 -0.23 3.71 -8.77
C GLY A 107 -0.86 3.87 -7.38
N ASP A 108 -1.59 4.96 -7.15
CA ASP A 108 -2.35 5.16 -5.92
C ASP A 108 -3.60 4.27 -5.93
N TYR A 109 -3.50 3.12 -5.26
CA TYR A 109 -4.62 2.19 -5.10
C TYR A 109 -5.39 2.44 -3.79
N PHE A 110 -4.91 3.34 -2.96
CA PHE A 110 -5.53 3.64 -1.68
C PHE A 110 -6.85 4.41 -1.88
N CYS A 111 -6.81 5.39 -2.78
CA CYS A 111 -7.96 6.21 -3.15
C CYS A 111 -9.11 5.38 -3.78
N CYS A 112 -8.77 4.42 -4.64
CA CYS A 112 -9.74 3.63 -5.42
C CYS A 112 -10.70 2.76 -4.60
N VAL A 113 -10.35 2.42 -3.35
CA VAL A 113 -11.21 1.57 -2.51
C VAL A 113 -12.18 2.40 -1.66
N PHE A 114 -11.79 3.57 -1.18
CA PHE A 114 -12.70 4.47 -0.48
C PHE A 114 -13.81 5.00 -1.39
N PHE A 115 -13.49 5.26 -2.66
CA PHE A 115 -14.48 5.70 -3.66
C PHE A 115 -15.59 4.68 -3.94
N LYS A 116 -15.42 3.40 -3.60
CA LYS A 116 -16.49 2.40 -3.75
C LYS A 116 -17.60 2.50 -2.69
N ASN A 117 -17.40 3.27 -1.62
CA ASN A 117 -18.36 3.42 -0.52
C ASN A 117 -19.18 4.72 -0.57
N GLN A 118 -19.21 5.43 -1.72
CA GLN A 118 -20.02 6.66 -1.89
C GLN A 118 -21.02 6.48 -3.05
N PRO A 119 -22.35 6.56 -2.82
CA PRO A 119 -23.36 6.37 -3.85
C PRO A 119 -23.66 7.66 -4.64
N ILE A 120 -22.65 8.46 -4.99
CA ILE A 120 -22.84 9.70 -5.74
C ILE A 120 -21.90 9.75 -6.95
N LEU A 121 -22.43 9.23 -8.07
CA LEU A 121 -22.00 9.57 -9.42
C LEU A 121 -22.06 11.10 -9.61
N GLY A 122 -20.96 11.74 -10.04
CA GLY A 122 -21.12 13.04 -10.70
C GLY A 122 -19.93 13.98 -10.84
N SER A 123 -18.85 13.87 -10.07
CA SER A 123 -17.78 14.86 -10.18
C SER A 123 -16.39 14.25 -10.07
N TRP A 124 -15.79 13.99 -11.23
CA TRP A 124 -14.35 13.87 -11.41
C TRP A 124 -13.67 15.21 -11.09
N THR A 125 -13.62 15.57 -9.82
CA THR A 125 -12.73 16.63 -9.33
C THR A 125 -11.76 15.97 -8.37
N ASN A 126 -10.65 15.50 -8.95
CA ASN A 126 -9.47 15.03 -8.25
C ASN A 126 -8.99 16.10 -7.25
N PRO A 127 -9.01 15.86 -5.93
CA PRO A 127 -8.51 16.82 -4.95
C PRO A 127 -6.97 16.84 -4.82
N TYR A 128 -6.25 15.98 -5.55
CA TYR A 128 -4.77 15.93 -5.55
C TYR A 128 -4.21 16.08 -6.97
N PRO A 129 -3.82 17.30 -7.38
CA PRO A 129 -3.57 17.64 -8.78
C PRO A 129 -2.22 17.15 -9.34
N LEU A 130 -1.64 16.05 -8.86
CA LEU A 130 -0.25 15.69 -9.23
C LEU A 130 -0.06 14.42 -10.07
N VAL A 131 -1.11 13.83 -10.64
CA VAL A 131 -0.90 12.82 -11.70
C VAL A 131 -1.96 12.94 -12.79
N ALA A 132 -1.61 13.65 -13.86
CA ALA A 132 -2.23 13.48 -15.17
C ALA A 132 -1.09 13.30 -16.20
N VAL A 133 -1.02 12.07 -16.74
CA VAL A 133 -0.29 11.61 -17.96
C VAL A 133 1.25 11.52 -17.91
#